data_AF-A0A540MDF2-F1
#
_entry.id   AF-A0A540MDF2-F1
#
_cell.length_a   1.000
_cell.length_b   1.000
_cell.length_c   1.000
_cell.angle_alpha   90.00
_cell.angle_beta   90.00
_cell.angle_gamma   90.00
#
_symmetry.space_group_name_H-M   'P 1'
#
loop_
_entity.id
_entity.type
_entity.pdbx_description
1 polymer ?
#
loop_
_entity_poly.entity_id
_entity_poly.type
_entity_poly.pdbx_seq_one_letter_code
_entity_poly.pdbx_strand_id
1 'polypeptide(L)'
;MDALKLWSLSSQPLKHLFRVASSTTTTNLRRPFSHSSSYSRVVLRCCSSTSISTTPANAARAGGRNRRASTSSSTSDRDAVRAIRLKKVEELRSKGLEPYAYGWERTHTANQLQDIYKDLADGEEAKAERDAVSIAGRIVARRAFGKLAFLTLRDDSGTIQLYCEKERLADEQFDQLKAFVDIGDIVGASGSIKRTEKGELSIYVNSFAILTKSLLPLPDKYHGLTDVDKRYRQRYVDMIANPEVADVFRKRAKIISEIRKAVESVGFVEVETPVLQGAAGGAEARPFVTHHNSLGRDLYLRIATELHLKRMLVRTLVLLRM
;
A
#
# COMPACT_ATOMS: atom_id res chain seq x y z
N MET A 1 51.38 13.41 -12.83
CA MET A 1 52.69 12.76 -13.00
C MET A 1 53.06 12.12 -11.68
N ASP A 2 53.23 10.83 -11.48
CA ASP A 2 52.85 9.57 -12.13
C ASP A 2 53.15 8.55 -11.02
N ALA A 3 52.22 7.70 -10.60
CA ALA A 3 52.32 6.30 -10.98
C ALA A 3 50.97 5.60 -10.76
N LEU A 4 50.15 5.65 -11.81
CA LEU A 4 49.33 4.52 -12.22
C LEU A 4 50.24 3.40 -12.75
N LYS A 5 49.74 2.16 -12.62
CA LYS A 5 50.16 0.91 -13.29
C LYS A 5 51.29 0.12 -12.63
N LEU A 6 50.91 -1.05 -12.11
CA LEU A 6 51.45 -2.34 -12.56
C LEU A 6 50.39 -3.45 -12.34
N TRP A 7 49.77 -3.83 -13.48
CA TRP A 7 49.19 -5.12 -13.88
C TRP A 7 48.18 -5.82 -12.95
N SER A 8 46.90 -6.04 -13.27
CA SER A 8 46.23 -6.61 -14.46
C SER A 8 46.84 -7.91 -15.00
N LEU A 9 46.20 -9.06 -14.69
CA LEU A 9 45.91 -10.20 -15.59
C LEU A 9 45.48 -11.43 -14.78
N SER A 10 44.18 -11.75 -14.76
CA SER A 10 43.67 -12.88 -15.53
C SER A 10 42.15 -12.92 -15.47
N SER A 11 41.57 -12.84 -16.65
CA SER A 11 40.19 -13.11 -16.97
C SER A 11 40.04 -14.60 -17.26
N GLN A 12 39.06 -15.28 -16.68
CA GLN A 12 37.93 -15.88 -17.41
C GLN A 12 37.04 -16.75 -16.51
N PRO A 13 35.75 -16.94 -16.88
CA PRO A 13 34.72 -17.53 -16.05
C PRO A 13 34.51 -19.02 -16.36
N LEU A 14 34.27 -19.85 -15.33
CA LEU A 14 33.85 -21.23 -15.52
C LEU A 14 32.39 -21.42 -15.12
N LYS A 15 31.61 -21.71 -16.16
CA LYS A 15 30.26 -22.28 -16.17
C LYS A 15 30.31 -23.73 -15.63
N HIS A 16 29.12 -24.26 -15.33
CA HIS A 16 28.77 -25.62 -14.84
C HIS A 16 28.74 -25.71 -13.30
N LEU A 17 27.70 -26.18 -12.62
CA LEU A 17 26.59 -27.07 -12.98
C LEU A 17 25.26 -26.65 -12.32
N PHE A 18 24.20 -26.66 -13.12
CA PHE A 18 22.87 -27.01 -12.64
C PHE A 18 22.86 -28.50 -12.24
N ARG A 19 22.38 -28.83 -11.05
CA ARG A 19 21.82 -30.16 -10.77
C ARG A 19 20.50 -29.99 -10.02
N VAL A 20 19.43 -30.14 -10.80
CA VAL A 20 18.08 -30.41 -10.33
C VAL A 20 18.09 -31.75 -9.61
N ALA A 21 17.60 -31.77 -8.37
CA ALA A 21 17.17 -32.99 -7.70
C ALA A 21 15.73 -32.77 -7.25
N SER A 22 14.81 -33.24 -8.09
CA SER A 22 13.44 -33.55 -7.73
C SER A 22 13.46 -34.79 -6.82
N SER A 23 12.80 -34.71 -5.67
CA SER A 23 12.29 -35.91 -5.00
C SER A 23 10.87 -35.66 -4.56
N THR A 24 9.97 -36.30 -5.29
CA THR A 24 8.57 -36.54 -4.95
C THR A 24 8.55 -37.52 -3.78
N THR A 25 7.87 -37.17 -2.68
CA THR A 25 7.40 -38.18 -1.74
C THR A 25 6.00 -37.82 -1.27
N THR A 26 5.07 -38.57 -1.83
CA THR A 26 3.67 -38.70 -1.44
C THR A 26 3.60 -39.29 -0.03
N THR A 27 2.85 -38.66 0.88
CA THR A 27 2.26 -39.39 2.00
C THR A 27 0.98 -38.70 2.47
N ASN A 28 -0.15 -39.32 2.10
CA ASN A 28 -1.43 -39.15 2.78
C ASN A 28 -1.30 -39.63 4.23
N LEU A 29 -1.97 -38.97 5.18
CA LEU A 29 -2.89 -39.60 6.16
C LEU A 29 -3.38 -38.58 7.23
N ARG A 30 -4.72 -38.45 7.28
CA ARG A 30 -5.58 -38.35 8.47
C ARG A 30 -5.58 -37.08 9.36
N ARG A 31 -6.74 -36.40 9.31
CA ARG A 31 -7.42 -35.76 10.45
C ARG A 31 -7.76 -36.82 11.53
N PRO A 32 -7.79 -36.51 12.83
CA PRO A 32 -8.93 -35.81 13.48
C PRO A 32 -8.43 -34.78 14.54
N PHE A 33 -9.17 -33.77 14.99
CA PHE A 33 -10.23 -33.88 15.98
C PHE A 33 -10.86 -32.49 16.19
N SER A 34 -12.18 -32.49 16.30
CA SER A 34 -13.03 -31.44 16.87
C SER A 34 -12.79 -31.30 18.37
N HIS A 35 -12.70 -30.07 18.90
CA HIS A 35 -13.06 -29.78 20.28
C HIS A 35 -13.97 -28.55 20.31
N SER A 36 -15.14 -28.76 20.91
CA SER A 36 -16.15 -27.77 21.26
C SER A 36 -15.87 -27.20 22.66
N SER A 37 -16.65 -26.18 23.04
CA SER A 37 -16.86 -25.69 24.42
C SER A 37 -15.79 -24.73 24.95
N SER A 38 -16.07 -23.58 25.56
CA SER A 38 -17.31 -22.88 25.88
C SER A 38 -16.94 -21.40 26.12
N TYR A 39 -17.69 -20.48 25.52
CA TYR A 39 -17.59 -19.05 25.85
C TYR A 39 -18.39 -18.78 27.12
N SER A 40 -17.70 -18.45 28.21
CA SER A 40 -18.33 -17.90 29.41
C SER A 40 -18.70 -16.44 29.15
N ARG A 41 -20.01 -16.17 29.05
CA ARG A 41 -20.58 -14.82 29.03
C ARG A 41 -20.43 -14.19 30.42
N VAL A 42 -19.55 -13.19 30.54
CA VAL A 42 -19.60 -12.26 31.67
C VAL A 42 -20.48 -11.08 31.26
N VAL A 43 -21.65 -11.02 31.89
CA VAL A 43 -22.58 -9.89 31.87
C VAL A 43 -22.05 -8.86 32.88
N LEU A 44 -21.76 -7.64 32.44
CA LEU A 44 -21.52 -6.51 33.33
C LEU A 44 -22.47 -5.36 32.97
N ARG A 45 -23.24 -5.00 34.00
CA ARG A 45 -24.42 -4.16 34.04
C ARG A 45 -24.00 -2.68 34.10
N CYS A 46 -24.77 -1.83 33.42
CA CYS A 46 -24.67 -0.38 33.45
C CYS A 46 -24.73 0.21 34.87
N CYS A 47 -24.00 1.29 35.10
CA CYS A 47 -24.43 2.38 35.98
C CYS A 47 -24.11 3.72 35.30
N SER A 48 -25.17 4.48 35.06
CA SER A 48 -25.22 5.88 34.65
C SER A 48 -24.85 6.78 35.83
N SER A 49 -24.13 7.86 35.56
CA SER A 49 -24.08 9.02 36.46
C SER A 49 -24.05 10.32 35.66
N THR A 50 -25.18 11.01 35.74
CA THR A 50 -25.46 12.37 35.34
C THR A 50 -24.68 13.37 36.19
N SER A 51 -24.13 14.43 35.57
CA SER A 51 -23.86 15.72 36.24
C SER A 51 -23.73 16.79 35.15
N ILE A 52 -24.77 17.58 34.92
CA ILE A 52 -25.00 18.95 35.43
C ILE A 52 -24.12 20.02 34.75
N SER A 53 -24.84 20.88 34.04
CA SER A 53 -24.47 22.12 33.38
C SER A 53 -24.21 23.26 34.36
N THR A 54 -23.21 24.09 34.06
CA THR A 54 -23.13 25.47 34.55
C THR A 54 -22.55 26.36 33.48
N THR A 55 -23.38 27.27 32.97
CA THR A 55 -23.02 28.46 32.19
C THR A 55 -22.37 29.50 33.10
N PRO A 56 -21.57 30.41 32.54
CA PRO A 56 -22.08 31.78 32.53
C PRO A 56 -21.90 32.48 31.18
N ALA A 57 -22.83 33.39 30.91
CA ALA A 57 -22.78 34.35 29.83
C ALA A 57 -21.90 35.55 30.23
N ASN A 58 -21.08 36.06 29.30
CA ASN A 58 -21.01 37.50 29.07
C ASN A 58 -20.43 37.87 27.70
N ALA A 59 -20.93 38.98 27.19
CA ALA A 59 -20.88 39.43 25.80
C ALA A 59 -19.60 40.21 25.43
N ALA A 60 -19.24 40.18 24.14
CA ALA A 60 -18.64 41.32 23.43
C ALA A 60 -18.78 41.16 21.90
N ARG A 61 -19.39 42.17 21.27
CA ARG A 61 -19.47 42.38 19.81
C ARG A 61 -18.11 42.85 19.28
N ALA A 62 -17.66 42.31 18.15
CA ALA A 62 -16.84 43.03 17.18
C ALA A 62 -17.04 42.42 15.79
N GLY A 63 -17.47 43.25 14.83
CA GLY A 63 -17.69 42.87 13.45
C GLY A 63 -16.38 42.60 12.71
N GLY A 64 -16.34 41.49 11.99
CA GLY A 64 -15.28 41.14 11.06
C GLY A 64 -15.87 40.41 9.86
N ARG A 65 -15.65 40.96 8.66
CA ARG A 65 -16.03 40.39 7.37
C ARG A 65 -15.55 38.94 7.28
N ASN A 66 -16.47 37.98 7.32
CA ASN A 66 -16.12 36.58 7.24
C ASN A 66 -15.96 36.16 5.77
N ARG A 67 -14.69 36.09 5.33
CA ARG A 67 -14.30 35.33 4.14
C ARG A 67 -14.84 33.91 4.31
N ARG A 68 -15.55 33.39 3.31
CA ARG A 68 -15.99 31.99 3.22
C ARG A 68 -14.79 31.08 3.49
N ALA A 69 -14.70 30.53 4.69
CA ALA A 69 -13.80 29.44 5.01
C ALA A 69 -14.29 28.19 4.27
N SER A 70 -13.38 27.56 3.53
CA SER A 70 -13.63 26.39 2.71
C SER A 70 -14.06 25.19 3.56
N THR A 71 -15.05 24.50 3.02
CA THR A 71 -15.86 23.44 3.62
C THR A 71 -15.02 22.28 4.16
N SER A 72 -15.07 22.05 5.47
CA SER A 72 -14.79 20.74 6.02
C SER A 72 -15.93 19.82 5.60
N SER A 73 -15.67 18.81 4.76
CA SER A 73 -16.70 17.84 4.39
C SER A 73 -17.26 17.21 5.67
N SER A 74 -18.55 17.38 5.93
CA SER A 74 -19.19 16.90 7.14
C SER A 74 -19.20 15.37 7.17
N THR A 75 -19.25 14.74 8.35
CA THR A 75 -19.38 13.27 8.48
C THR A 75 -20.59 12.75 7.68
N SER A 76 -21.68 13.52 7.65
CA SER A 76 -22.89 13.26 6.86
C SER A 76 -22.64 13.14 5.36
N ASP A 77 -21.71 13.92 4.80
CA ASP A 77 -21.39 13.83 3.37
C ASP A 77 -20.65 12.53 3.04
N ARG A 78 -19.78 12.07 3.94
CA ARG A 78 -19.04 10.82 3.76
C ARG A 78 -19.95 9.60 3.81
N ASP A 79 -20.90 9.59 4.75
CA ASP A 79 -21.86 8.51 4.89
C ASP A 79 -22.85 8.47 3.73
N ALA A 80 -23.27 9.64 3.22
CA ALA A 80 -24.09 9.72 2.01
C ALA A 80 -23.36 9.15 0.77
N VAL A 81 -22.08 9.53 0.55
CA VAL A 81 -21.27 8.97 -0.53
C VAL A 81 -21.11 7.46 -0.36
N ARG A 82 -20.87 6.99 0.88
CA ARG A 82 -20.75 5.55 1.18
C ARG A 82 -22.02 4.78 0.83
N ALA A 83 -23.19 5.31 1.19
CA ALA A 83 -24.47 4.69 0.87
C ALA A 83 -24.68 4.57 -0.65
N ILE A 84 -24.37 5.63 -1.42
CA ILE A 84 -24.45 5.60 -2.89
C ILE A 84 -23.51 4.54 -3.46
N ARG A 85 -22.26 4.47 -2.98
CA ARG A 85 -21.28 3.51 -3.50
C ARG A 85 -21.61 2.07 -3.11
N LEU A 86 -22.26 1.83 -1.96
CA LEU A 86 -22.79 0.52 -1.59
C LEU A 86 -23.92 0.08 -2.53
N LYS A 87 -24.86 0.97 -2.87
CA LYS A 87 -25.89 0.67 -3.87
C LYS A 87 -25.29 0.26 -5.22
N LYS A 88 -24.25 0.96 -5.68
CA LYS A 88 -23.51 0.56 -6.89
C LYS A 88 -22.88 -0.83 -6.79
N VAL A 89 -22.37 -1.21 -5.61
CA VAL A 89 -21.83 -2.57 -5.38
C VAL A 89 -22.93 -3.62 -5.48
N GLU A 90 -24.11 -3.36 -4.93
CA GLU A 90 -25.28 -4.25 -5.03
C GLU A 90 -25.77 -4.36 -6.47
N GLU A 91 -25.85 -3.24 -7.20
CA GLU A 91 -26.20 -3.21 -8.62
C GLU A 91 -25.20 -4.00 -9.48
N LEU A 92 -23.89 -3.84 -9.26
CA LEU A 92 -22.87 -4.64 -9.93
C LEU A 92 -23.10 -6.15 -9.73
N ARG A 93 -23.31 -6.58 -8.48
CA ARG A 93 -23.58 -7.98 -8.16
C ARG A 93 -24.85 -8.50 -8.81
N SER A 94 -25.92 -7.68 -8.84
CA SER A 94 -27.19 -8.06 -9.48
C SER A 94 -27.03 -8.30 -10.99
N LYS A 95 -26.07 -7.64 -11.63
CA LYS A 95 -25.69 -7.84 -13.04
C LYS A 95 -24.65 -8.96 -13.26
N GLY A 96 -24.30 -9.71 -12.22
CA GLY A 96 -23.28 -10.76 -12.29
C GLY A 96 -21.84 -10.24 -12.39
N LEU A 97 -21.61 -8.95 -12.14
CA LEU A 97 -20.28 -8.34 -12.16
C LEU A 97 -19.68 -8.36 -10.74
N GLU A 98 -18.45 -8.86 -10.60
CA GLU A 98 -17.75 -8.92 -9.32
C GLU A 98 -17.07 -7.56 -9.00
N PRO A 99 -17.51 -6.81 -7.96
CA PRO A 99 -16.89 -5.55 -7.56
C PRO A 99 -15.54 -5.69 -6.85
N TYR A 100 -15.16 -6.91 -6.45
CA TYR A 100 -13.90 -7.23 -5.75
C TYR A 100 -13.21 -8.43 -6.39
N ALA A 101 -12.40 -8.17 -7.42
CA ALA A 101 -11.73 -9.22 -8.18
C ALA A 101 -10.66 -9.96 -7.35
N TYR A 102 -10.52 -11.27 -7.60
CA TYR A 102 -9.51 -12.12 -6.95
C TYR A 102 -8.11 -11.94 -7.52
N GLY A 103 -8.01 -11.52 -8.77
CA GLY A 103 -6.73 -11.37 -9.46
C GLY A 103 -6.86 -10.52 -10.72
N TRP A 104 -5.72 -10.00 -11.16
CA TRP A 104 -5.56 -9.28 -12.42
C TRP A 104 -4.13 -9.45 -12.90
N GLU A 105 -3.95 -9.90 -14.14
CA GLU A 105 -2.62 -10.08 -14.72
C GLU A 105 -2.10 -8.75 -15.24
N ARG A 106 -1.27 -8.09 -14.43
CA ARG A 106 -0.57 -6.85 -14.79
C ARG A 106 0.72 -7.19 -15.54
N THR A 107 0.90 -6.63 -16.73
CA THR A 107 2.13 -6.81 -17.53
C THR A 107 3.13 -5.69 -17.31
N HIS A 108 2.67 -4.46 -17.12
CA HIS A 108 3.52 -3.28 -17.01
C HIS A 108 3.10 -2.35 -15.87
N THR A 109 4.03 -1.52 -15.42
CA THR A 109 3.77 -0.37 -14.56
C THR A 109 3.68 0.93 -15.38
N ALA A 110 3.04 1.97 -14.83
CA ALA A 110 2.86 3.24 -15.51
C ALA A 110 4.19 3.87 -15.94
N ASN A 111 5.20 3.96 -15.06
CA ASN A 111 6.48 4.55 -15.44
C ASN A 111 7.24 3.70 -16.45
N GLN A 112 7.17 2.36 -16.37
CA GLN A 112 7.79 1.51 -17.40
C GLN A 112 7.23 1.83 -18.79
N LEU A 113 5.91 2.05 -18.90
CA LEU A 113 5.29 2.44 -20.17
C LEU A 113 5.73 3.83 -20.61
N GLN A 114 5.87 4.78 -19.69
CA GLN A 114 6.41 6.11 -20.00
C GLN A 114 7.82 6.02 -20.58
N ASP A 115 8.67 5.17 -20.01
CA ASP A 115 10.05 5.00 -20.46
C ASP A 115 10.14 4.28 -21.82
N ILE A 116 9.36 3.20 -22.01
CA ILE A 116 9.36 2.39 -23.25
C ILE A 116 8.84 3.22 -24.44
N TYR A 117 7.79 4.02 -24.24
CA TYR A 117 7.12 4.77 -25.32
C TYR A 117 7.40 6.28 -25.26
N LYS A 118 8.54 6.67 -24.68
CA LYS A 118 8.95 8.09 -24.58
C LYS A 118 9.03 8.79 -25.95
N ASP A 119 9.40 8.04 -26.99
CA ASP A 119 9.64 8.54 -28.35
C ASP A 119 8.44 8.35 -29.30
N LEU A 120 7.30 7.85 -28.80
CA LEU A 120 6.08 7.70 -29.59
C LEU A 120 5.54 9.09 -29.98
N ALA A 121 5.25 9.32 -31.26
CA ALA A 121 4.84 10.64 -31.75
C ALA A 121 3.41 11.02 -31.32
N ASP A 122 3.12 12.33 -31.28
CA ASP A 122 1.80 12.84 -30.92
C ASP A 122 0.73 12.35 -31.91
N GLY A 123 -0.40 11.87 -31.37
CA GLY A 123 -1.49 11.29 -32.16
C GLY A 123 -1.26 9.85 -32.63
N GLU A 124 -0.06 9.30 -32.42
CA GLU A 124 0.30 7.95 -32.84
C GLU A 124 -0.24 6.89 -31.86
N GLU A 125 -0.67 5.77 -32.42
CA GLU A 125 -1.02 4.57 -31.68
C GLU A 125 -0.05 3.45 -32.04
N ALA A 126 0.54 2.81 -31.03
CA ALA A 126 1.34 1.61 -31.18
C ALA A 126 0.40 0.43 -31.45
N LYS A 127 0.33 -0.01 -32.71
CA LYS A 127 -0.62 -1.03 -33.19
C LYS A 127 -0.07 -2.46 -33.23
N ALA A 128 1.19 -2.70 -32.87
CA ALA A 128 1.72 -4.06 -32.94
C ALA A 128 1.15 -4.90 -31.77
N GLU A 129 0.88 -6.19 -32.00
CA GLU A 129 0.31 -7.07 -30.96
C GLU A 129 1.20 -7.17 -29.71
N ARG A 130 2.51 -7.00 -29.86
CA ARG A 130 3.48 -6.91 -28.75
C ARG A 130 3.26 -5.71 -27.82
N ASP A 131 2.52 -4.70 -28.29
CA ASP A 131 2.21 -3.47 -27.56
C ASP A 131 0.87 -3.56 -26.81
N ALA A 132 0.27 -4.76 -26.75
CA ALA A 132 -0.84 -5.03 -25.85
C ALA A 132 -0.36 -4.95 -24.39
N VAL A 133 -0.94 -4.02 -23.65
CA VAL A 133 -0.58 -3.76 -22.26
C VAL A 133 -1.76 -4.07 -21.34
N SER A 134 -1.45 -4.58 -20.16
CA SER A 134 -2.39 -4.70 -19.06
C SER A 134 -1.82 -4.02 -17.83
N ILE A 135 -2.57 -3.05 -17.30
CA ILE A 135 -2.19 -2.30 -16.10
C ILE A 135 -3.28 -2.37 -15.05
N ALA A 136 -2.91 -2.08 -13.80
CA ALA A 136 -3.86 -1.92 -12.72
C ALA A 136 -3.43 -0.77 -11.80
N GLY A 137 -4.41 -0.05 -11.29
CA GLY A 137 -4.15 1.05 -10.36
C GLY A 137 -5.40 1.78 -9.95
N ARG A 138 -5.20 2.82 -9.14
CA ARG A 138 -6.27 3.62 -8.56
C ARG A 138 -6.67 4.75 -9.50
N ILE A 139 -7.97 4.92 -9.72
CA ILE A 139 -8.50 6.08 -10.44
C ILE A 139 -8.40 7.32 -9.55
N VAL A 140 -7.59 8.30 -9.97
CA VAL A 140 -7.39 9.56 -9.24
C VAL A 140 -8.09 10.75 -9.89
N ALA A 141 -8.46 10.63 -11.17
CA ALA A 141 -9.28 11.61 -11.87
C ALA A 141 -10.12 10.92 -12.94
N ARG A 142 -11.30 11.48 -13.23
CA ARG A 142 -12.22 10.97 -14.24
C ARG A 142 -12.91 12.13 -14.94
N ARG A 143 -12.96 12.11 -16.27
CA ARG A 143 -13.67 13.08 -17.13
C ARG A 143 -14.39 12.29 -18.23
N ALA A 144 -15.68 12.52 -18.43
CA ALA A 144 -16.46 11.83 -19.45
C ALA A 144 -17.24 12.83 -20.31
N PHE A 145 -17.17 12.66 -21.63
CA PHE A 145 -17.75 13.54 -22.63
C PHE A 145 -18.43 12.69 -23.71
N GLY A 146 -19.76 12.62 -23.71
CA GLY A 146 -20.51 11.85 -24.72
C GLY A 146 -20.02 10.39 -24.84
N LYS A 147 -19.41 10.06 -25.98
CA LYS A 147 -18.84 8.75 -26.35
C LYS A 147 -17.37 8.52 -25.93
N LEU A 148 -16.77 9.47 -25.23
CA LEU A 148 -15.37 9.41 -24.80
C LEU A 148 -15.24 9.60 -23.28
N ALA A 149 -14.29 8.92 -22.66
CA ALA A 149 -13.95 9.09 -21.26
C ALA A 149 -12.44 9.00 -21.05
N PHE A 150 -11.93 9.89 -20.22
CA PHE A 150 -10.53 9.94 -19.80
C PHE A 150 -10.46 9.69 -18.30
N LEU A 151 -9.65 8.71 -17.90
CA LEU A 151 -9.38 8.46 -16.49
C LEU A 151 -7.88 8.56 -16.26
N THR A 152 -7.47 9.14 -15.14
CA THR A 152 -6.08 9.08 -14.71
C THR A 152 -5.95 7.92 -13.73
N LEU A 153 -5.18 6.91 -14.11
CA LEU A 153 -4.86 5.76 -13.28
C LEU A 153 -3.48 5.99 -12.64
N ARG A 154 -3.39 5.75 -11.34
CA ARG A 154 -2.16 5.80 -10.56
C ARG A 154 -1.81 4.43 -10.01
N ASP A 155 -0.63 3.92 -10.33
CA ASP A 155 -0.08 2.72 -9.72
C ASP A 155 1.03 3.06 -8.72
N ASP A 156 1.82 2.07 -8.32
CA ASP A 156 2.93 2.27 -7.40
C ASP A 156 4.11 3.01 -8.02
N SER A 157 4.25 2.99 -9.34
CA SER A 157 5.34 3.65 -10.06
C SER A 157 5.00 5.12 -10.39
N GLY A 158 3.78 5.39 -10.85
CA GLY A 158 3.41 6.71 -11.35
C GLY A 158 1.98 6.78 -11.85
N THR A 159 1.75 7.63 -12.85
CA THR A 159 0.41 7.88 -13.42
C THR A 159 0.40 7.72 -14.93
N ILE A 160 -0.69 7.18 -15.45
CA ILE A 160 -0.95 7.05 -16.88
C ILE A 160 -2.43 7.31 -17.17
N GLN A 161 -2.72 7.84 -18.36
CA GLN A 161 -4.08 8.10 -18.79
C GLN A 161 -4.71 6.82 -19.38
N LEU A 162 -5.98 6.61 -19.09
CA LEU A 162 -6.85 5.67 -19.78
C LEU A 162 -7.69 6.47 -20.77
N TYR A 163 -7.55 6.15 -22.05
CA TYR A 163 -8.36 6.66 -23.14
C TYR A 163 -9.45 5.63 -23.45
N CYS A 164 -10.67 5.93 -23.06
CA CYS A 164 -11.80 5.01 -23.20
C CYS A 164 -12.80 5.56 -24.21
N GLU A 165 -13.03 4.84 -25.31
CA GLU A 165 -13.98 5.22 -26.35
C GLU A 165 -15.09 4.19 -26.48
N LYS A 166 -16.32 4.66 -26.71
CA LYS A 166 -17.51 3.79 -26.79
C LYS A 166 -17.39 2.73 -27.90
N GLU A 167 -16.78 3.07 -29.02
CA GLU A 167 -16.66 2.17 -30.17
C GLU A 167 -15.64 1.05 -29.95
N ARG A 168 -14.69 1.25 -29.02
CA ARG A 168 -13.63 0.29 -28.72
C ARG A 168 -13.96 -0.62 -27.54
N LEU A 169 -14.73 -0.12 -26.58
CA LEU A 169 -15.22 -0.90 -25.43
C LEU A 169 -16.53 -1.62 -25.81
N ALA A 170 -16.44 -2.93 -26.05
CA ALA A 170 -17.58 -3.79 -26.38
C ALA A 170 -18.54 -4.02 -25.19
N ASP A 171 -19.66 -4.70 -25.42
CA ASP A 171 -20.52 -5.31 -24.39
C ASP A 171 -20.98 -4.35 -23.27
N GLU A 172 -21.40 -3.15 -23.64
CA GLU A 172 -21.85 -2.09 -22.72
C GLU A 172 -20.78 -1.63 -21.71
N GLN A 173 -19.51 -2.06 -21.87
CA GLN A 173 -18.44 -1.71 -20.95
C GLN A 173 -18.26 -0.20 -20.83
N PHE A 174 -18.45 0.56 -21.91
CA PHE A 174 -18.41 2.02 -21.84
C PHE A 174 -19.49 2.62 -20.91
N ASP A 175 -20.71 2.08 -20.97
CA ASP A 175 -21.82 2.55 -20.14
C ASP A 175 -21.64 2.08 -18.67
N GLN A 176 -21.10 0.87 -18.47
CA GLN A 176 -20.68 0.38 -17.14
C GLN A 176 -19.56 1.25 -16.54
N LEU A 177 -18.55 1.61 -17.32
CA LEU A 177 -17.48 2.51 -16.91
C LEU A 177 -18.07 3.84 -16.43
N LYS A 178 -19.07 4.36 -17.16
CA LYS A 178 -19.69 5.63 -16.81
C LYS A 178 -20.54 5.54 -15.54
N ALA A 179 -21.29 4.46 -15.36
CA ALA A 179 -22.16 4.28 -14.20
C ALA A 179 -21.39 3.95 -12.91
N PHE A 180 -20.43 3.03 -12.99
CA PHE A 180 -19.91 2.33 -11.81
C PHE A 180 -18.50 2.74 -11.36
N VAL A 181 -17.63 3.22 -12.26
CA VAL A 181 -16.24 3.54 -11.90
C VAL A 181 -16.15 4.93 -11.25
N ASP A 182 -15.81 5.01 -9.97
CA ASP A 182 -15.65 6.27 -9.25
C ASP A 182 -14.18 6.58 -8.94
N ILE A 183 -13.89 7.87 -8.66
CA ILE A 183 -12.58 8.27 -8.13
C ILE A 183 -12.32 7.54 -6.81
N GLY A 184 -11.15 6.91 -6.71
CA GLY A 184 -10.73 6.07 -5.61
C GLY A 184 -10.80 4.58 -5.91
N ASP A 185 -11.54 4.14 -6.93
CA ASP A 185 -11.63 2.72 -7.29
C ASP A 185 -10.30 2.21 -7.83
N ILE A 186 -10.03 0.92 -7.63
CA ILE A 186 -8.93 0.23 -8.29
C ILE A 186 -9.50 -0.50 -9.49
N VAL A 187 -8.93 -0.23 -10.66
CA VAL A 187 -9.34 -0.85 -11.92
C VAL A 187 -8.14 -1.48 -12.60
N GLY A 188 -8.41 -2.57 -13.32
CA GLY A 188 -7.52 -3.16 -14.29
C GLY A 188 -7.97 -2.70 -15.68
N ALA A 189 -7.03 -2.35 -16.55
CA ALA A 189 -7.32 -1.94 -17.91
C ALA A 189 -6.31 -2.57 -18.87
N SER A 190 -6.80 -3.08 -20.00
CA SER A 190 -5.99 -3.62 -21.07
C SER A 190 -6.31 -2.96 -22.41
N GLY A 191 -5.30 -2.79 -23.25
CA GLY A 191 -5.41 -2.11 -24.52
C GLY A 191 -4.07 -1.89 -25.21
N SER A 192 -4.05 -1.02 -26.21
CA SER A 192 -2.82 -0.58 -26.89
C SER A 192 -2.32 0.73 -26.29
N ILE A 193 -1.08 1.09 -26.61
CA ILE A 193 -0.50 2.38 -26.24
C ILE A 193 -0.80 3.42 -27.31
N LYS A 194 -1.22 4.61 -26.88
CA LYS A 194 -1.48 5.76 -27.74
C LYS A 194 -0.93 7.03 -27.09
N ARG A 195 -0.31 7.91 -27.88
CA ARG A 195 -0.06 9.28 -27.44
C ARG A 195 -1.17 10.16 -28.00
N THR A 196 -1.82 10.92 -27.14
CA THR A 196 -2.86 11.86 -27.59
C THR A 196 -2.26 12.98 -28.43
N GLU A 197 -3.08 13.72 -29.16
CA GLU A 197 -2.65 14.92 -29.91
C GLU A 197 -2.01 16.00 -29.02
N LYS A 198 -2.28 15.95 -27.70
CA LYS A 198 -1.71 16.86 -26.70
C LYS A 198 -0.42 16.32 -26.08
N GLY A 199 0.11 15.21 -26.59
CA GLY A 199 1.33 14.58 -26.11
C GLY A 199 1.18 13.73 -24.85
N GLU A 200 -0.02 13.50 -24.33
CA GLU A 200 -0.22 12.68 -23.14
C GLU A 200 -0.25 11.19 -23.51
N LEU A 201 0.69 10.40 -22.94
CA LEU A 201 0.73 8.95 -23.12
C LEU A 201 -0.46 8.29 -22.42
N SER A 202 -1.17 7.46 -23.17
CA SER A 202 -2.44 6.87 -22.78
C SER A 202 -2.52 5.40 -23.17
N ILE A 203 -3.30 4.64 -22.41
CA ILE A 203 -3.75 3.31 -22.82
C ILE A 203 -5.08 3.49 -23.53
N TYR A 204 -5.12 3.12 -24.80
CA TYR A 204 -6.36 3.07 -25.56
C TYR A 204 -7.07 1.76 -25.24
N VAL A 205 -8.06 1.86 -24.35
CA VAL A 205 -8.62 0.72 -23.62
C VAL A 205 -9.51 -0.13 -24.52
N ASN A 206 -9.24 -1.43 -24.55
CA ASN A 206 -10.06 -2.45 -25.21
C ASN A 206 -11.00 -3.13 -24.21
N SER A 207 -10.54 -3.30 -22.97
CA SER A 207 -11.33 -3.87 -21.89
C SER A 207 -10.84 -3.37 -20.53
N PHE A 208 -11.74 -3.37 -19.54
CA PHE A 208 -11.40 -3.06 -18.17
C PHE A 208 -12.17 -3.95 -17.20
N ALA A 209 -11.67 -4.02 -15.97
CA ALA A 209 -12.35 -4.65 -14.85
C ALA A 209 -12.26 -3.76 -13.60
N ILE A 210 -13.33 -3.71 -12.82
CA ILE A 210 -13.30 -3.13 -11.48
C ILE A 210 -12.65 -4.18 -10.57
N LEU A 211 -11.46 -3.88 -10.05
CA LEU A 211 -10.76 -4.80 -9.15
C LEU A 211 -11.16 -4.57 -7.70
N THR A 212 -11.39 -3.32 -7.32
CA THR A 212 -11.86 -2.99 -5.97
C THR A 212 -12.68 -1.71 -6.01
N LYS A 213 -13.98 -1.84 -5.69
CA LYS A 213 -14.83 -0.68 -5.46
C LYS A 213 -14.46 0.02 -4.16
N SER A 214 -14.12 1.30 -4.23
CA SER A 214 -13.86 2.15 -3.07
C SER A 214 -15.17 2.69 -2.49
N LEU A 215 -15.41 2.51 -1.19
CA LEU A 215 -16.65 2.94 -0.55
C LEU A 215 -16.59 4.37 0.02
N LEU A 216 -15.40 4.94 0.14
CA LEU A 216 -15.18 6.27 0.67
C LEU A 216 -14.47 7.14 -0.36
N PRO A 217 -14.79 8.45 -0.44
CA PRO A 217 -14.08 9.35 -1.34
C PRO A 217 -12.62 9.50 -0.92
N LEU A 218 -11.77 9.79 -1.91
CA LEU A 218 -10.41 10.25 -1.62
C LEU A 218 -10.43 11.63 -0.94
N PRO A 219 -9.42 11.97 -0.13
CA PRO A 219 -9.24 13.33 0.38
C PRO A 219 -9.15 14.34 -0.76
N ASP A 220 -9.46 15.60 -0.44
CA ASP A 220 -9.38 16.69 -1.42
C ASP A 220 -7.97 16.81 -2.00
N LYS A 221 -7.90 16.90 -3.33
CA LYS A 221 -6.65 16.99 -4.10
C LYS A 221 -5.94 18.33 -3.86
N TYR A 222 -6.67 19.41 -3.58
CA TYR A 222 -6.11 20.76 -3.49
C TYR A 222 -5.48 21.05 -2.14
N HIS A 223 -6.09 20.53 -1.06
CA HIS A 223 -5.59 20.74 0.29
C HIS A 223 -4.75 19.56 0.79
N GLY A 224 -4.81 18.40 0.11
CA GLY A 224 -4.19 17.17 0.59
C GLY A 224 -4.75 16.76 1.97
N LEU A 225 -4.17 15.73 2.57
CA LEU A 225 -4.39 15.45 3.99
C LEU A 225 -3.31 16.22 4.78
N THR A 226 -3.62 17.43 5.25
CA THR A 226 -2.67 18.30 5.97
C THR A 226 -2.60 18.02 7.46
N ASP A 227 -3.71 17.61 8.07
CA ASP A 227 -3.84 17.30 9.49
C ASP A 227 -2.89 16.16 9.89
N VAL A 228 -1.83 16.54 10.60
CA VAL A 228 -0.70 15.65 10.97
C VAL A 228 -1.19 14.43 11.76
N ASP A 229 -2.10 14.61 12.71
CA ASP A 229 -2.62 13.51 13.53
C ASP A 229 -3.44 12.52 12.68
N LYS A 230 -4.27 13.03 11.76
CA LYS A 230 -5.00 12.17 10.82
C LYS A 230 -4.06 11.43 9.88
N ARG A 231 -2.99 12.06 9.40
CA ARG A 231 -1.99 11.39 8.56
C ARG A 231 -1.31 10.22 9.28
N TYR A 232 -0.97 10.41 10.56
CA TYR A 232 -0.38 9.33 11.37
C TYR A 232 -1.37 8.19 11.62
N ARG A 233 -2.64 8.49 11.91
CA ARG A 233 -3.69 7.49 12.16
C ARG A 233 -4.18 6.77 10.90
N GLN A 234 -4.21 7.48 9.77
CA GLN A 234 -4.71 6.99 8.49
C GLN A 234 -3.60 7.02 7.44
N ARG A 235 -2.48 6.35 7.72
CA ARG A 235 -1.30 6.37 6.85
C ARG A 235 -1.58 5.91 5.42
N TYR A 236 -2.49 4.95 5.25
CA TYR A 236 -2.92 4.47 3.94
C TYR A 236 -3.58 5.57 3.09
N VAL A 237 -4.33 6.49 3.72
CA VAL A 237 -4.92 7.65 3.04
C VAL A 237 -3.85 8.67 2.72
N ASP A 238 -2.95 8.92 3.68
CA ASP A 238 -1.83 9.86 3.50
C ASP A 238 -0.94 9.46 2.31
N MET A 239 -0.59 8.18 2.18
CA MET A 239 0.21 7.70 1.03
C MET A 239 -0.51 7.84 -0.33
N ILE A 240 -1.84 7.87 -0.35
CA ILE A 240 -2.60 8.09 -1.60
C ILE A 240 -2.62 9.59 -1.96
N ALA A 241 -2.84 10.44 -0.95
CA ALA A 241 -2.94 11.89 -1.12
C ALA A 241 -1.58 12.55 -1.37
N ASN A 242 -0.53 12.06 -0.70
CA ASN A 242 0.81 12.62 -0.65
C ASN A 242 1.83 11.56 -1.14
N PRO A 243 2.07 11.44 -2.46
CA PRO A 243 2.93 10.41 -3.04
C PRO A 243 4.37 10.40 -2.49
N GLU A 244 4.89 11.55 -2.09
CA GLU A 244 6.21 11.71 -1.48
C GLU A 244 6.35 10.93 -0.16
N VAL A 245 5.24 10.72 0.56
CA VAL A 245 5.23 9.90 1.78
C VAL A 245 5.54 8.45 1.43
N ALA A 246 5.01 7.93 0.32
CA ALA A 246 5.31 6.57 -0.12
C ALA A 246 6.81 6.42 -0.44
N ASP A 247 7.43 7.44 -1.03
CA ASP A 247 8.88 7.46 -1.29
C ASP A 247 9.72 7.47 -0.01
N VAL A 248 9.26 8.12 1.07
CA VAL A 248 9.92 8.03 2.38
C VAL A 248 9.95 6.59 2.89
N PHE A 249 8.85 5.83 2.76
CA PHE A 249 8.81 4.42 3.15
C PHE A 249 9.70 3.54 2.27
N ARG A 250 9.73 3.78 0.95
CA ARG A 250 10.64 3.07 0.03
C ARG A 250 12.10 3.34 0.39
N LYS A 251 12.46 4.60 0.63
CA LYS A 251 13.80 5.01 1.06
C LYS A 251 14.16 4.38 2.40
N ARG A 252 13.25 4.35 3.37
CA ARG A 252 13.47 3.66 4.66
C ARG A 252 13.78 2.18 4.46
N ALA A 253 13.02 1.48 3.63
CA ALA A 253 13.28 0.06 3.34
C ALA A 253 14.66 -0.14 2.68
N LYS A 254 15.01 0.74 1.72
CA LYS A 254 16.32 0.71 1.06
C LYS A 254 17.46 0.99 2.05
N ILE A 255 17.35 2.01 2.89
CA ILE A 255 18.36 2.34 3.91
C ILE A 255 18.61 1.14 4.84
N ILE A 256 17.55 0.49 5.34
CA ILE A 256 17.68 -0.68 6.20
C ILE A 256 18.37 -1.84 5.47
N SER A 257 18.01 -2.08 4.20
CA SER A 257 18.65 -3.11 3.36
C SER A 257 20.15 -2.82 3.16
N GLU A 258 20.52 -1.58 2.88
CA GLU A 258 21.92 -1.19 2.71
C GLU A 258 22.72 -1.26 4.01
N ILE A 259 22.12 -0.92 5.16
CA ILE A 259 22.75 -1.12 6.48
C ILE A 259 23.08 -2.59 6.69
N ARG A 260 22.14 -3.50 6.39
CA ARG A 260 22.38 -4.95 6.52
C ARG A 260 23.55 -5.41 5.66
N LYS A 261 23.54 -5.09 4.37
CA LYS A 261 24.61 -5.46 3.44
C LYS A 261 25.97 -4.91 3.87
N ALA A 262 26.00 -3.66 4.33
CA ALA A 262 27.25 -3.01 4.76
C ALA A 262 27.82 -3.65 6.03
N VAL A 263 26.97 -4.07 6.97
CA VAL A 263 27.39 -4.73 8.22
C VAL A 263 27.78 -6.18 7.97
N GLU A 264 27.08 -6.89 7.08
CA GLU A 264 27.41 -8.25 6.65
C GLU A 264 28.75 -8.32 5.89
N SER A 265 29.05 -7.33 5.04
CA SER A 265 30.30 -7.31 4.27
C SER A 265 31.56 -7.19 5.13
N VAL A 266 31.42 -6.69 6.37
CA VAL A 266 32.50 -6.64 7.37
C VAL A 266 32.48 -7.83 8.35
N GLY A 267 31.67 -8.86 8.07
CA GLY A 267 31.69 -10.15 8.77
C GLY A 267 30.79 -10.27 10.00
N PHE A 268 29.85 -9.33 10.21
CA PHE A 268 28.87 -9.45 11.30
C PHE A 268 27.73 -10.39 10.91
N VAL A 269 27.18 -11.08 11.92
CA VAL A 269 26.03 -11.97 11.78
C VAL A 269 24.80 -11.31 12.42
N GLU A 270 23.70 -11.17 11.66
CA GLU A 270 22.42 -10.67 12.18
C GLU A 270 21.81 -11.73 13.12
N VAL A 271 21.38 -11.31 14.31
CA VAL A 271 20.89 -12.18 15.38
C VAL A 271 19.65 -11.57 16.03
N GLU A 272 18.65 -12.41 16.30
CA GLU A 272 17.45 -12.00 17.01
C GLU A 272 17.58 -12.28 18.51
N THR A 273 17.15 -11.32 19.34
CA THR A 273 17.19 -11.44 20.81
C THR A 273 15.79 -11.25 21.39
N PRO A 274 15.50 -11.80 22.59
CA PRO A 274 14.17 -11.71 23.20
C PRO A 274 13.68 -10.27 23.37
N VAL A 275 12.46 -10.00 22.91
CA VAL A 275 11.76 -8.72 23.12
C VAL A 275 11.14 -8.65 24.51
N LEU A 276 10.58 -9.75 25.01
CA LEU A 276 10.08 -9.85 26.38
C LEU A 276 11.18 -10.38 27.29
N GLN A 277 11.46 -9.66 28.37
CA GLN A 277 12.56 -9.93 29.28
C GLN A 277 12.07 -9.94 30.73
N GLY A 278 12.66 -10.78 31.59
CA GLY A 278 12.35 -10.80 33.02
C GLY A 278 12.85 -9.56 33.78
N ALA A 279 13.79 -8.82 33.18
CA ALA A 279 14.27 -7.53 33.66
C ALA A 279 14.65 -6.66 32.46
N ALA A 280 14.27 -5.39 32.48
CA ALA A 280 14.72 -4.42 31.48
C ALA A 280 16.09 -3.87 31.86
N GLY A 281 16.99 -3.73 30.88
CA GLY A 281 18.32 -3.15 31.08
C GLY A 281 19.02 -2.84 29.76
N GLY A 282 20.23 -2.27 29.83
CA GLY A 282 21.02 -1.84 28.67
C GLY A 282 20.72 -0.41 28.18
N ALA A 283 19.87 0.33 28.87
CA ALA A 283 19.63 1.76 28.70
C ALA A 283 18.95 2.33 29.95
N GLU A 284 18.93 3.64 30.10
CA GLU A 284 18.14 4.34 31.11
C GLU A 284 16.80 4.78 30.51
N ALA A 285 15.76 3.94 30.68
CA ALA A 285 14.41 4.23 30.21
C ALA A 285 13.36 3.47 31.01
N ARG A 286 12.17 4.04 31.16
CA ARG A 286 11.02 3.36 31.78
C ARG A 286 10.47 2.28 30.83
N PRO A 287 10.44 0.99 31.23
CA PRO A 287 9.97 -0.09 30.35
C PRO A 287 8.44 -0.16 30.30
N PHE A 288 7.92 -0.76 29.22
CA PHE A 288 6.55 -1.27 29.19
C PHE A 288 6.48 -2.60 29.94
N VAL A 289 5.47 -2.75 30.79
CA VAL A 289 5.22 -3.96 31.59
C VAL A 289 4.01 -4.69 31.01
N THR A 290 4.10 -6.02 30.91
CA THR A 290 3.00 -6.89 30.49
C THR A 290 2.99 -8.16 31.35
N HIS A 291 1.86 -8.86 31.39
CA HIS A 291 1.70 -10.07 32.20
C HIS A 291 1.74 -11.34 31.33
N HIS A 292 2.54 -12.33 31.74
CA HIS A 292 2.62 -13.61 31.05
C HIS A 292 1.76 -14.68 31.75
N ASN A 293 0.55 -14.91 31.21
CA ASN A 293 -0.46 -15.80 31.80
C ASN A 293 0.08 -17.20 32.19
N SER A 294 0.83 -17.86 31.31
CA SER A 294 1.31 -19.24 31.57
C SER A 294 2.46 -19.33 32.58
N LEU A 295 3.19 -18.23 32.83
CA LEU A 295 4.30 -18.21 33.79
C LEU A 295 3.88 -17.54 35.10
N GLY A 296 2.66 -16.99 35.17
CA GLY A 296 2.14 -16.29 36.33
C GLY A 296 3.01 -15.10 36.77
N ARG A 297 3.72 -14.44 35.83
CA ARG A 297 4.67 -13.38 36.17
C ARG A 297 4.67 -12.26 35.15
N ASP A 298 5.13 -11.09 35.60
CA ASP A 298 5.31 -9.93 34.73
C ASP A 298 6.58 -10.03 33.91
N LEU A 299 6.52 -9.48 32.70
CA LEU A 299 7.62 -9.34 31.76
C LEU A 299 7.70 -7.90 31.26
N TYR A 300 8.89 -7.51 30.84
CA TYR A 300 9.20 -6.17 30.37
C TYR A 300 9.55 -6.21 28.89
N LEU A 301 9.06 -5.25 28.10
CA LEU A 301 9.54 -5.07 26.73
C LEU A 301 10.96 -4.48 26.79
N ARG A 302 11.87 -5.02 25.97
CA ARG A 302 13.26 -4.58 25.90
C ARG A 302 13.35 -3.09 25.58
N ILE A 303 14.20 -2.39 26.33
CA ILE A 303 14.57 -0.99 26.08
C ILE A 303 15.86 -0.88 25.25
N ALA A 304 16.67 -1.94 25.24
CA ALA A 304 17.89 -2.07 24.45
C ALA A 304 18.18 -3.55 24.13
N THR A 305 19.04 -3.79 23.14
CA THR A 305 19.51 -5.14 22.77
C THR A 305 20.87 -5.50 23.39
N GLU A 306 21.56 -4.54 24.01
CA GLU A 306 22.96 -4.63 24.43
C GLU A 306 23.29 -5.84 25.31
N LEU A 307 22.54 -6.07 26.40
CA LEU A 307 22.86 -7.14 27.35
C LEU A 307 22.84 -8.53 26.70
N HIS A 308 21.92 -8.77 25.76
CA HIS A 308 21.84 -10.03 25.04
C HIS A 308 22.95 -10.16 23.99
N LEU A 309 23.30 -9.08 23.29
CA LEU A 309 24.41 -9.07 22.35
C LEU A 309 25.76 -9.34 23.07
N LYS A 310 25.98 -8.75 24.26
CA LYS A 310 27.17 -9.02 25.08
C LYS A 310 27.25 -10.49 25.53
N ARG A 311 26.13 -11.10 25.93
CA ARG A 311 26.08 -12.54 26.28
C ARG A 311 26.46 -13.42 25.09
N MET A 312 26.07 -13.03 23.86
CA MET A 312 26.47 -13.77 22.67
C MET A 312 27.96 -13.66 22.39
N LEU A 313 28.60 -12.51 22.61
CA LEU A 313 30.05 -12.41 22.50
C LEU A 313 30.76 -13.38 23.45
N VAL A 314 30.34 -13.46 24.71
CA VAL A 314 30.91 -14.41 25.68
C VAL A 314 30.79 -15.84 25.19
N ARG A 315 29.63 -16.23 24.65
CA ARG A 315 29.39 -17.59 24.16
C ARG A 315 30.16 -17.91 22.88
N THR A 316 30.24 -16.97 21.94
CA THR A 316 30.92 -17.15 20.65
C THR A 316 32.45 -17.11 20.79
N LEU A 317 33.01 -16.28 21.68
CA LEU A 317 34.45 -16.27 21.95
C LEU A 317 34.94 -17.53 22.68
N VAL A 318 34.09 -18.15 23.49
CA VAL A 318 34.42 -19.39 24.22
C VAL A 318 34.32 -20.62 23.31
N LEU A 319 33.40 -20.64 22.35
CA LEU A 319 33.25 -21.74 21.39
C LEU A 319 34.25 -21.73 20.22
N LEU A 320 34.87 -20.59 19.89
CA LEU A 320 35.92 -20.50 18.87
C LEU A 320 37.35 -20.72 19.42
N ARG A 321 37.50 -20.98 20.73
CA ARG A 321 38.78 -21.24 21.40
C ARG A 321 38.88 -22.63 22.05
N MET A 322 37.91 -23.51 21.81
CA MET A 322 37.99 -24.95 22.11
C MET A 322 38.01 -25.72 20.79
#